data_AF-A0A199ULN7-F1
#
_entry.id   AF-A0A199ULN7-F1
#
_cell.length_a   1.000
_cell.length_b   1.000
_cell.length_c   1.000
_cell.angle_alpha   90.00
_cell.angle_beta   90.00
_cell.angle_gamma   90.00
#
_symmetry.space_group_name_H-M   'P 1'
#
loop_
_entity.id
_entity.type
_entity.pdbx_description
1 polymer ?
#
loop_
_entity_poly.entity_id
_entity_poly.type
_entity_poly.pdbx_seq_one_letter_code
_entity_poly.pdbx_strand_id
1 'polypeptide(L)'
;MALRGAEAKFLDYDIAITACVERRSLRHGQRAHAWYRPSAYLATRLAILYAKCRDMGGARNVFDEIPKRSIMVWTAVISGYSQMGSDSEALELFVRMLATGNVLILPQFPNSYEKRLKLGSFLEACYLIYIRR
;
A
#
# COMPACT_ATOMS: atom_id res chain seq x y z
N MET A 1 -0.16 33.46 3.23
CA MET A 1 1.25 32.99 3.19
C MET A 1 1.49 31.63 3.83
N ALA A 2 0.71 31.18 4.83
CA ALA A 2 0.89 29.87 5.46
C ALA A 2 0.60 28.65 4.56
N LEU A 3 -0.36 28.76 3.63
CA LEU A 3 -0.74 27.65 2.73
C LEU A 3 0.40 27.21 1.81
N ARG A 4 1.17 28.15 1.25
CA ARG A 4 2.31 27.88 0.36
C ARG A 4 3.44 27.11 1.08
N GLY A 5 3.66 27.40 2.36
CA GLY A 5 4.66 26.71 3.17
C GLY A 5 4.25 25.28 3.58
N ALA A 6 2.95 25.04 3.77
CA ALA A 6 2.43 23.70 4.03
C ALA A 6 2.44 22.83 2.76
N GLU A 7 2.09 23.43 1.62
CA GLU A 7 2.08 22.78 0.30
C GLU A 7 3.50 22.39 -0.15
N ALA A 8 4.49 23.26 0.06
CA ALA A 8 5.90 22.94 -0.20
C ALA A 8 6.39 21.76 0.66
N LYS A 9 6.08 21.74 1.97
CA LYS A 9 6.42 20.63 2.86
C LYS A 9 5.78 19.31 2.44
N PHE A 10 4.54 19.34 1.95
CA PHE A 10 3.85 18.16 1.43
C PHE A 10 4.55 17.62 0.17
N LEU A 11 4.91 18.50 -0.78
CA LEU A 11 5.57 18.12 -2.03
C LEU A 11 6.97 17.56 -1.79
N ASP A 12 7.76 18.22 -0.94
CA ASP A 12 9.11 17.76 -0.58
C ASP A 12 9.08 16.38 0.09
N TYR A 13 8.08 16.16 0.95
CA TYR A 13 7.87 14.88 1.61
C TYR A 13 7.47 13.80 0.61
N ASP A 14 6.56 14.10 -0.31
CA ASP A 14 6.13 13.17 -1.35
C ASP A 14 7.33 12.74 -2.21
N ILE A 15 8.12 13.69 -2.71
CA ILE A 15 9.32 13.42 -3.51
C ILE A 15 10.31 12.53 -2.74
N ALA A 16 10.55 12.84 -1.47
CA ALA A 16 11.47 12.07 -0.62
C ALA A 16 10.99 10.62 -0.43
N ILE A 17 9.70 10.41 -0.14
CA ILE A 17 9.13 9.07 -0.01
C ILE A 17 9.15 8.32 -1.35
N THR A 18 8.90 8.99 -2.48
CA THR A 18 9.02 8.38 -3.83
C THR A 18 10.40 7.79 -4.04
N ALA A 19 11.43 8.60 -3.81
CA ALA A 19 12.81 8.17 -3.98
C ALA A 19 13.15 7.01 -3.05
N CYS A 20 12.63 7.00 -1.81
CA CYS A 20 12.82 5.89 -0.89
C CYS A 20 12.12 4.61 -1.39
N VAL A 21 10.92 4.72 -1.96
CA VAL A 21 10.15 3.59 -2.50
C VAL A 21 10.88 2.95 -3.68
N GLU A 22 11.41 3.76 -4.59
CA GLU A 22 12.14 3.30 -5.77
C GLU A 22 13.46 2.63 -5.38
N ARG A 23 14.19 3.22 -4.43
CA ARG A 23 15.47 2.71 -3.94
C ARG A 23 15.34 1.64 -2.86
N ARG A 24 14.11 1.31 -2.43
CA ARG A 24 13.81 0.44 -1.28
C ARG A 24 14.61 0.82 -0.04
N SER A 25 14.72 2.12 0.23
CA SER A 25 15.55 2.63 1.31
C SER A 25 14.75 2.74 2.61
N LEU A 26 14.70 1.64 3.37
CA LEU A 26 13.97 1.57 4.63
C LEU A 26 14.43 2.63 5.64
N ARG A 27 15.74 2.80 5.81
CA ARG A 27 16.31 3.75 6.78
C ARG A 27 15.92 5.19 6.51
N HIS A 28 15.94 5.62 5.24
CA HIS A 28 15.50 6.98 4.88
C HIS A 28 13.99 7.12 5.04
N GLY A 29 13.23 6.07 4.72
CA GLY A 29 11.79 5.98 4.97
C GLY A 29 11.40 6.15 6.44
N GLN A 30 12.07 5.44 7.35
CA GLN A 30 11.84 5.53 8.79
C GLN A 30 12.13 6.92 9.34
N ARG A 31 13.20 7.56 8.86
CA ARG A 31 13.51 8.95 9.23
C ARG A 31 12.43 9.91 8.76
N ALA A 32 11.98 9.79 7.52
CA ALA A 32 10.88 10.58 7.00
C ALA A 32 9.58 10.32 7.79
N HIS A 33 9.29 9.06 8.14
CA HIS A 33 8.12 8.69 8.92
C HIS A 33 8.13 9.32 10.32
N ALA A 34 9.28 9.35 11.00
CA ALA A 34 9.40 9.93 12.33
C ALA A 34 9.21 11.47 12.36
N TRP A 35 9.43 12.14 11.24
CA TRP A 35 9.46 13.60 11.17
C TRP A 35 8.09 14.24 10.93
N TYR A 36 7.10 13.46 10.48
CA TYR A 36 5.83 14.01 10.04
C TYR A 36 4.70 13.01 10.22
N ARG A 37 3.58 13.47 10.81
CA ARG A 37 2.33 12.70 10.82
C ARG A 37 1.67 12.82 9.44
N PRO A 38 1.68 11.78 8.61
CA PRO A 38 1.33 11.90 7.21
C PRO A 38 -0.19 11.98 7.02
N SER A 39 -0.62 12.71 5.98
CA SER A 39 -2.01 12.61 5.50
C SER A 39 -2.30 11.18 5.02
N ALA A 40 -3.58 10.80 4.87
CA ALA A 40 -3.95 9.46 4.41
C ALA A 40 -3.29 9.07 3.06
N TYR A 41 -3.05 10.06 2.19
CA TYR A 41 -2.30 9.89 0.95
C TYR A 41 -0.83 9.53 1.22
N LEU A 42 -0.11 10.33 2.00
CA LEU A 42 1.30 10.09 2.31
C LEU A 42 1.51 8.82 3.15
N ALA A 43 0.56 8.50 4.03
CA ALA A 43 0.53 7.26 4.81
C ALA A 43 0.41 6.03 3.88
N THR A 44 -0.42 6.11 2.83
CA THR A 44 -0.48 5.07 1.79
C THR A 44 0.90 4.84 1.15
N ARG A 45 1.63 5.92 0.85
CA ARG A 45 2.96 5.82 0.23
C ARG A 45 4.01 5.23 1.18
N LEU A 46 3.95 5.58 2.46
CA LEU A 46 4.78 4.98 3.50
C LEU A 46 4.49 3.49 3.70
N ALA A 47 3.23 3.08 3.73
CA ALA A 47 2.88 1.66 3.82
C ALA A 47 3.42 0.87 2.62
N ILE A 48 3.35 1.44 1.41
CA ILE A 48 3.96 0.86 0.20
C ILE A 48 5.50 0.76 0.34
N LEU A 49 6.15 1.77 0.91
CA LEU A 49 7.59 1.77 1.16
C LEU A 49 7.97 0.61 2.09
N TYR A 50 7.33 0.51 3.26
CA TYR A 50 7.59 -0.54 4.23
C TYR A 50 7.35 -1.93 3.64
N ALA A 51 6.23 -2.13 2.93
CA ALA A 51 5.92 -3.40 2.27
C ALA A 51 6.98 -3.79 1.23
N LYS A 52 7.43 -2.84 0.39
CA LYS A 52 8.50 -3.07 -0.60
C LYS A 52 9.86 -3.35 0.04
N CYS A 53 10.10 -2.82 1.23
CA CYS A 53 11.29 -3.08 2.03
C CYS A 53 11.18 -4.36 2.88
N ARG A 54 10.09 -5.14 2.74
CA ARG A 54 9.81 -6.36 3.50
C ARG A 54 9.64 -6.14 5.02
N ASP A 55 9.45 -4.89 5.44
CA ASP A 55 9.10 -4.56 6.82
C ASP A 55 7.59 -4.56 6.98
N MET A 56 7.00 -5.76 7.09
CA MET A 56 5.55 -5.92 7.19
C MET A 56 4.98 -5.42 8.52
N GLY A 57 5.80 -5.36 9.58
CA GLY A 57 5.41 -4.72 10.84
C GLY A 57 5.21 -3.23 10.67
N GLY A 58 6.19 -2.53 10.07
CA GLY A 58 6.07 -1.12 9.73
C GLY A 58 4.92 -0.84 8.75
N ALA A 59 4.77 -1.70 7.74
CA ALA A 59 3.70 -1.56 6.75
C ALA A 59 2.32 -1.68 7.40
N ARG A 60 2.15 -2.64 8.33
CA ARG A 60 0.89 -2.87 9.00
C ARG A 60 0.53 -1.76 9.98
N ASN A 61 1.50 -1.25 10.73
CA ASN A 61 1.30 -0.13 11.64
C ASN A 61 0.77 1.10 10.88
N VAL A 62 1.43 1.49 9.79
CA VAL A 62 0.97 2.63 8.96
C VAL A 62 -0.37 2.33 8.32
N PHE A 63 -0.58 1.09 7.85
CA PHE A 63 -1.85 0.68 7.27
C PHE A 63 -3.01 0.81 8.27
N ASP A 64 -2.81 0.44 9.53
CA ASP A 64 -3.82 0.49 10.58
C ASP A 64 -4.17 1.95 10.97
N GLU A 65 -3.22 2.88 10.81
CA GLU A 65 -3.44 4.32 11.03
C GLU A 65 -4.25 5.03 9.93
N ILE A 66 -4.38 4.45 8.73
CA ILE A 66 -5.10 5.09 7.60
C ILE A 66 -6.63 4.98 7.81
N PRO A 67 -7.37 6.10 7.99
CA PRO A 67 -8.80 6.04 8.29
C PRO A 67 -9.63 5.53 7.09
N LYS A 68 -9.32 6.03 5.88
CA LYS A 68 -9.94 5.62 4.62
C LYS A 68 -8.88 5.07 3.68
N ARG A 69 -8.79 3.74 3.64
CA ARG A 69 -7.79 3.00 2.87
C ARG A 69 -8.16 2.97 1.40
N SER A 70 -7.24 3.42 0.55
CA SER A 70 -7.37 3.28 -0.90
C SER A 70 -7.10 1.84 -1.33
N ILE A 71 -7.63 1.43 -2.49
CA ILE A 71 -7.30 0.13 -3.11
C ILE A 71 -5.78 -0.06 -3.25
N MET A 72 -5.04 1.03 -3.50
CA MET A 72 -3.58 0.99 -3.62
C MET A 72 -2.89 0.49 -2.35
N VAL A 73 -3.32 0.91 -1.15
CA VAL A 73 -2.69 0.45 0.10
C VAL A 73 -3.07 -0.98 0.44
N TRP A 74 -4.31 -1.39 0.18
CA TRP A 74 -4.75 -2.77 0.34
C TRP A 74 -3.93 -3.73 -0.51
N THR A 75 -3.85 -3.45 -1.81
CA THR A 75 -3.09 -4.29 -2.75
C THR A 75 -1.61 -4.37 -2.39
N ALA A 76 -0.99 -3.25 -1.99
CA ALA A 76 0.42 -3.23 -1.60
C ALA A 76 0.71 -4.10 -0.37
N VAL A 77 -0.12 -4.02 0.68
CA VAL A 77 0.09 -4.78 1.92
C VAL A 77 -0.24 -6.26 1.73
N ILE A 78 -1.34 -6.59 1.03
CA ILE A 78 -1.71 -7.98 0.69
C ILE A 78 -0.60 -8.65 -0.11
N SER A 79 -0.11 -7.99 -1.16
CA SER A 79 1.02 -8.52 -1.94
C SER A 79 2.32 -8.59 -1.15
N GLY A 80 2.53 -7.66 -0.21
CA GLY A 80 3.66 -7.71 0.72
C GLY A 80 3.65 -9.00 1.55
N TYR A 81 2.51 -9.33 2.18
CA TYR A 81 2.37 -10.57 2.95
C TYR A 81 2.50 -11.83 2.08
N SER A 82 1.88 -11.86 0.91
CA SER A 82 2.00 -12.98 -0.03
C SER A 82 3.46 -13.22 -0.48
N GLN A 83 4.21 -12.16 -0.80
CA GLN A 83 5.63 -12.28 -1.17
C GLN A 83 6.53 -12.73 -0.01
N MET A 84 6.03 -12.71 1.22
CA MET A 84 6.69 -13.24 2.41
C MET A 84 6.26 -14.68 2.73
N GLY A 85 5.29 -15.26 2.01
CA GLY A 85 4.70 -16.56 2.31
C GLY A 85 3.67 -16.54 3.44
N SER A 86 3.22 -15.35 3.85
CA SER A 86 2.20 -15.14 4.89
C SER A 86 0.80 -15.12 4.28
N ASP A 87 0.40 -16.24 3.68
CA ASP A 87 -0.83 -16.32 2.89
C ASP A 87 -2.10 -16.15 3.74
N SER A 88 -2.07 -16.58 5.01
CA SER A 88 -3.16 -16.38 5.98
C SER A 88 -3.49 -14.91 6.19
N GLU A 89 -2.47 -14.09 6.47
CA GLU A 89 -2.58 -12.66 6.73
C GLU A 89 -2.99 -11.91 5.46
N ALA A 90 -2.46 -12.34 4.32
CA ALA A 90 -2.82 -11.80 3.02
C ALA A 90 -4.30 -12.07 2.69
N LEU A 91 -4.80 -13.26 2.97
CA LEU A 91 -6.19 -13.65 2.75
C LEU A 91 -7.15 -12.97 3.74
N GLU A 92 -6.77 -12.85 5.02
CA GLU A 92 -7.55 -12.09 6.01
C GLU A 92 -7.73 -10.62 5.57
N LEU A 93 -6.64 -9.99 5.13
CA LEU A 93 -6.68 -8.63 4.61
C LEU A 93 -7.53 -8.51 3.33
N PHE A 94 -7.48 -9.50 2.45
CA PHE A 94 -8.32 -9.53 1.26
C PHE A 94 -9.81 -9.62 1.61
N VAL A 95 -10.19 -10.48 2.56
CA VAL A 95 -11.58 -10.57 3.05
C VAL A 95 -12.04 -9.27 3.69
N ARG A 96 -11.17 -8.62 4.49
CA ARG A 96 -11.48 -7.30 5.05
C ARG A 96 -11.64 -6.23 3.96
N MET A 97 -10.82 -6.27 2.90
CA MET A 97 -10.97 -5.38 1.75
C MET A 97 -12.34 -5.57 1.09
N LEU A 98 -12.78 -6.81 0.89
CA LEU A 98 -14.10 -7.13 0.33
C LEU A 98 -15.24 -6.57 1.21
N ALA A 99 -15.17 -6.79 2.52
CA ALA A 99 -16.19 -6.33 3.47
C ALA A 99 -16.32 -4.80 3.54
N THR A 100 -15.24 -4.07 3.24
CA THR A 100 -15.28 -2.59 3.21
C THR A 100 -15.94 -1.99 1.96
N GLY A 101 -16.44 -2.81 1.03
CA GLY A 101 -17.10 -2.34 -0.20
C GLY A 101 -16.16 -1.75 -1.26
N ASN A 102 -14.85 -1.72 -1.01
CA ASN A 102 -13.82 -1.22 -1.94
C ASN A 102 -13.65 -2.10 -3.20
N VAL A 103 -14.37 -3.22 -3.30
CA VAL A 103 -14.27 -4.22 -4.37
C VAL A 103 -15.41 -4.12 -5.40
N LEU A 104 -16.42 -3.27 -5.19
CA LEU A 104 -17.50 -3.05 -6.17
C LEU A 104 -17.05 -2.39 -7.50
N ILE A 105 -15.74 -2.20 -7.72
CA ILE A 105 -15.13 -1.63 -8.94
C ILE A 105 -14.27 -2.66 -9.71
N LEU A 106 -14.33 -3.95 -9.37
CA LEU A 106 -13.50 -4.97 -10.05
C LEU A 106 -13.96 -5.46 -11.44
N PRO A 107 -15.02 -4.96 -12.12
CA PRO A 107 -15.20 -5.25 -13.54
C PRO A 107 -14.70 -4.09 -14.43
N GLN A 108 -13.51 -3.51 -14.20
CA GLN A 108 -12.85 -2.64 -15.19
C GLN A 108 -11.31 -2.73 -15.16
N PHE A 109 -10.76 -3.94 -15.30
CA PHE A 109 -9.39 -4.07 -15.83
C PHE A 109 -9.37 -4.74 -17.20
N PRO A 110 -9.90 -4.11 -18.27
CA PRO A 110 -9.42 -4.38 -19.61
C PRO A 110 -8.25 -3.44 -19.94
N ASN A 111 -7.11 -4.04 -20.24
CA ASN A 111 -6.08 -3.51 -21.13
C ASN A 111 -5.37 -2.20 -20.71
N SER A 112 -4.32 -2.34 -19.91
CA SER A 112 -2.99 -1.75 -20.15
C SER A 112 -2.05 -2.10 -19.00
N TYR A 113 -0.73 -1.97 -19.19
CA TYR A 113 0.36 -2.07 -18.20
C TYR A 113 0.77 -3.46 -17.65
N GLU A 114 1.19 -4.32 -18.58
CA GLU A 114 2.08 -5.50 -18.48
C GLU A 114 3.33 -5.42 -17.58
N LYS A 115 3.55 -4.37 -16.77
CA LYS A 115 4.73 -4.28 -15.86
C LYS A 115 4.46 -4.59 -14.39
N ARG A 116 3.26 -5.09 -14.05
CA ARG A 116 2.85 -5.40 -12.67
C ARG A 116 2.64 -6.90 -12.41
N LEU A 117 3.36 -7.75 -13.15
CA LEU A 117 3.22 -9.22 -13.24
C LEU A 117 3.44 -10.03 -11.93
N LYS A 118 3.63 -9.39 -10.76
CA LYS A 118 3.65 -10.07 -9.45
C LYS A 118 2.51 -9.65 -8.51
N LEU A 119 1.79 -8.57 -8.82
CA LEU A 119 0.70 -8.06 -7.98
C LEU A 119 -0.66 -8.67 -8.38
N GLY A 120 -0.84 -8.98 -9.66
CA GLY A 120 -2.08 -9.54 -10.20
C GLY A 120 -2.31 -11.00 -9.81
N SER A 121 -1.26 -11.83 -9.83
CA SER A 121 -1.39 -13.28 -9.66
C SER A 121 -1.94 -13.70 -8.29
N PHE A 122 -1.64 -12.98 -7.22
CA PHE A 122 -2.14 -13.34 -5.88
C PHE A 122 -3.57 -12.86 -5.61
N LEU A 123 -3.95 -11.67 -6.09
CA LEU A 123 -5.33 -11.18 -5.95
C LEU A 123 -6.28 -11.99 -6.82
N GLU A 124 -5.83 -12.37 -8.02
CA GLU A 124 -6.53 -13.27 -8.92
C GLU A 124 -6.63 -14.69 -8.31
N ALA A 125 -5.56 -15.21 -7.70
CA ALA A 125 -5.61 -16.48 -6.95
C ALA A 125 -6.54 -16.42 -5.73
N CYS A 126 -6.52 -15.33 -4.94
CA CYS A 126 -7.43 -15.13 -3.81
C CYS A 126 -8.88 -15.00 -4.26
N TYR A 127 -9.14 -14.32 -5.37
CA TYR A 127 -10.46 -14.21 -5.97
C TYR A 127 -10.97 -15.57 -6.47
N LEU A 128 -10.12 -16.37 -7.11
CA LEU A 128 -10.45 -17.72 -7.55
C LEU A 128 -10.68 -18.69 -6.37
N ILE A 129 -9.96 -18.54 -5.26
CA ILE A 129 -10.21 -19.30 -4.02
C ILE A 129 -11.52 -18.87 -3.37
N TYR A 130 -11.83 -17.57 -3.35
CA TYR A 130 -13.06 -17.03 -2.75
C TYR A 130 -14.32 -17.45 -3.50
N ILE A 131 -14.31 -17.48 -4.84
CA ILE A 131 -15.47 -17.90 -5.66
C ILE A 131 -15.71 -19.42 -5.62
N ARG A 132 -14.68 -20.23 -5.36
CA ARG A 132 -14.80 -21.69 -5.32
C ARG A 132 -15.24 -22.25 -3.96
N ARG A 133 -15.70 -21.41 -3.04
CA ARG A 133 -16.25 -21.79 -1.73
C ARG A 133 -17.70 -21.37 -1.64
#